data_AF-M5VTI2-F1
#
_entry.id   AF-M5VTI2-F1
#
_cell.length_a   1.000
_cell.length_b   1.000
_cell.length_c   1.000
_cell.angle_alpha   90.00
_cell.angle_beta   90.00
_cell.angle_gamma   90.00
#
_symmetry.space_group_name_H-M   'P 1'
#
loop_
_entity.id
_entity.type
_entity.pdbx_description
1 polymer ?
#
loop_
_entity_poly.entity_id
_entity_poly.type
_entity_poly.pdbx_seq_one_letter_code
_entity_poly.pdbx_strand_id
1 'polypeptide(L)'
;MSLLVMEKTISASVLEEIPASENAKEFLASIVQKYKPEDKAQVRKLITALTSAKFDGVGSVREYILGLACIANKLKVLKVPIDETFLVHIAVNSLPSSYGQLVRVYSIMKEMWTVNELIYVCVLEEQRQKNDKGKRA
;
A
#
# COMPACT_ATOMS: atom_id res chain seq x y z
N MET A 1 -35.69 13.66 22.15
CA MET A 1 -34.94 14.56 23.06
C MET A 1 -33.43 14.29 23.05
N SER A 2 -32.97 13.03 23.13
CA SER A 2 -31.54 12.70 23.24
C SER A 2 -30.68 13.10 22.03
N LEU A 3 -31.22 13.00 20.82
CA LEU A 3 -30.53 13.37 19.58
C LEU A 3 -30.18 14.87 19.52
N LEU A 4 -31.16 15.73 19.78
CA LEU A 4 -30.98 17.19 19.79
C LEU A 4 -29.91 17.64 20.79
N VAL A 5 -29.80 16.96 21.93
CA VAL A 5 -28.74 17.24 22.91
C VAL A 5 -27.38 16.86 22.33
N MET A 6 -27.23 15.66 21.76
CA MET A 6 -25.98 15.21 21.13
C MET A 6 -25.53 16.14 19.99
N GLU A 7 -26.46 16.56 19.12
CA GLU A 7 -26.17 17.47 18.00
C GLU A 7 -25.72 18.86 18.46
N LYS A 8 -26.23 19.35 19.58
CA LYS A 8 -25.84 20.64 20.18
C LYS A 8 -24.54 20.57 20.98
N THR A 9 -24.11 19.38 21.38
CA THR A 9 -22.88 19.19 22.19
C THR A 9 -21.64 18.98 21.32
N ILE A 10 -21.82 18.52 20.08
CA ILE A 10 -20.74 18.26 19.12
C ILE A 10 -20.48 19.51 18.28
N SER A 11 -19.23 19.72 17.85
CA SER A 11 -18.87 20.88 17.02
C SER A 11 -19.57 20.84 15.66
N ALA A 12 -19.96 22.02 15.15
CA ALA A 12 -20.64 22.13 13.85
C ALA A 12 -19.85 21.47 12.71
N SER A 13 -18.51 21.55 12.74
CA SER A 13 -17.61 20.89 11.78
C SER A 13 -17.75 19.36 11.72
N VAL A 14 -17.98 18.72 12.86
CA VAL A 14 -18.19 17.26 12.93
C VAL A 14 -19.62 16.92 12.54
N LEU A 15 -20.58 17.82 12.83
CA LEU A 15 -21.99 17.64 12.48
C LEU A 15 -22.25 17.70 10.98
N GLU A 16 -21.65 18.67 10.27
CA GLU A 16 -21.72 18.79 8.80
C GLU A 16 -21.19 17.55 8.09
N GLU A 17 -20.29 16.85 8.77
CA GLU A 17 -19.62 15.67 8.28
C GLU A 17 -20.45 14.39 8.47
N ILE A 18 -21.49 14.38 9.30
CA ILE A 18 -22.30 13.20 9.62
C ILE A 18 -23.64 13.29 8.89
N PRO A 19 -24.10 12.21 8.21
CA PRO A 19 -25.42 12.22 7.58
C PRO A 19 -26.54 12.40 8.61
N ALA A 20 -27.58 13.14 8.23
CA ALA A 20 -28.76 13.34 9.07
C ALA A 20 -29.33 11.98 9.53
N SER A 21 -29.56 11.84 10.83
CA SER A 21 -30.01 10.59 11.46
C SER A 21 -31.34 10.83 12.18
N GLU A 22 -32.29 9.89 12.12
CA GLU A 22 -33.61 10.08 12.74
C GLU A 22 -33.61 9.80 14.25
N ASN A 23 -32.64 9.03 14.73
CA ASN A 23 -32.53 8.66 16.14
C ASN A 23 -31.08 8.71 16.66
N ALA A 24 -30.96 8.82 17.98
CA ALA A 24 -29.65 8.94 18.66
C ALA A 24 -28.75 7.71 18.48
N LYS A 25 -29.33 6.53 18.25
CA LYS A 25 -28.57 5.28 18.06
C LYS A 25 -27.89 5.26 16.69
N GLU A 26 -28.60 5.65 15.64
CA GLU A 26 -28.06 5.79 14.28
C GLU A 26 -27.04 6.93 14.18
N PHE A 27 -27.27 8.03 14.89
CA PHE A 27 -26.31 9.13 14.97
C PHE A 27 -24.99 8.67 15.60
N LEU A 28 -25.05 7.96 16.73
CA LEU A 28 -23.85 7.38 17.35
C LEU A 28 -23.19 6.31 16.47
N ALA A 29 -23.97 5.45 15.80
CA ALA A 29 -23.42 4.47 14.87
C ALA A 29 -22.69 5.13 13.70
N SER A 30 -23.23 6.24 13.17
CA SER A 30 -22.60 7.03 12.09
C SER A 30 -21.30 7.68 12.56
N ILE A 31 -21.25 8.19 13.80
CA ILE A 31 -20.01 8.71 14.40
C ILE A 31 -18.97 7.59 14.54
N VAL A 32 -19.35 6.46 15.14
CA VAL A 32 -18.45 5.33 15.35
C VAL A 32 -17.92 4.79 14.02
N GLN A 33 -18.77 4.69 13.01
CA GLN A 33 -18.39 4.24 11.68
C GLN A 33 -17.45 5.25 11.00
N LYS A 34 -17.73 6.55 11.11
CA LYS A 34 -16.95 7.61 10.46
C LYS A 34 -15.60 7.85 11.14
N TYR A 35 -15.54 7.70 12.46
CA TYR A 35 -14.35 7.98 13.25
C TYR A 35 -13.67 6.71 13.79
N LYS A 36 -13.96 5.52 13.25
CA LYS A 36 -13.35 4.26 13.68
C LYS A 36 -11.82 4.37 13.67
N PRO A 37 -11.17 4.49 14.85
CA PRO A 37 -9.75 4.87 14.92
C PRO A 37 -8.82 3.74 14.49
N GLU A 38 -9.30 2.49 14.60
CA GLU A 38 -8.60 1.29 14.17
C GLU A 38 -8.26 1.34 12.67
N ASP A 39 -9.21 1.78 11.83
CA ASP A 39 -9.01 1.78 10.37
C ASP A 39 -7.97 2.83 9.96
N LYS A 40 -7.99 4.03 10.57
CA LYS A 40 -7.01 5.10 10.26
C LYS A 40 -5.59 4.73 10.71
N ALA A 41 -5.45 4.19 11.91
CA ALA A 41 -4.15 3.75 12.42
C ALA A 41 -3.58 2.57 11.60
N GLN A 42 -4.44 1.63 11.20
CA GLN A 42 -4.07 0.51 10.33
C GLN A 42 -3.67 0.97 8.93
N VAL A 43 -4.44 1.86 8.30
CA VAL A 43 -4.08 2.48 7.00
C VAL A 43 -2.72 3.14 7.09
N ARG A 44 -2.48 3.97 8.12
CA ARG A 44 -1.19 4.62 8.31
C ARG A 44 -0.05 3.60 8.42
N LYS A 45 -0.23 2.55 9.22
CA LYS A 45 0.77 1.48 9.39
C LYS A 45 1.06 0.77 8.06
N LEU A 46 0.03 0.45 7.29
CA LEU A 46 0.17 -0.22 5.99
C LEU A 46 0.84 0.67 4.95
N ILE A 47 0.49 1.97 4.88
CA ILE A 47 1.16 2.94 4.00
C ILE A 47 2.63 3.05 4.37
N THR A 48 2.95 3.20 5.66
CA THR A 48 4.34 3.24 6.12
C THR A 48 5.08 1.96 5.75
N ALA A 49 4.48 0.79 5.95
CA ALA A 49 5.09 -0.47 5.55
C ALA A 49 5.34 -0.55 4.03
N LEU A 50 4.38 -0.08 3.22
CA LEU A 50 4.49 -0.08 1.75
C LEU A 50 5.62 0.84 1.27
N THR A 51 5.74 2.06 1.82
CA THR A 51 6.70 3.06 1.35
C THR A 51 8.10 2.92 1.96
N SER A 52 8.21 2.32 3.14
CA SER A 52 9.51 2.09 3.80
C SER A 52 10.11 0.71 3.51
N ALA A 53 9.34 -0.20 2.91
CA ALA A 53 9.84 -1.50 2.51
C ALA A 53 11.03 -1.35 1.55
N LYS A 54 12.09 -2.09 1.85
CA LYS A 54 13.26 -2.25 1.00
C LYS A 54 13.58 -3.73 0.92
N PHE A 55 13.90 -4.19 -0.27
CA PHE A 55 14.42 -5.54 -0.43
C PHE A 55 15.91 -5.54 -0.07
N ASP A 56 16.28 -6.36 0.89
CA ASP A 56 17.66 -6.47 1.41
C ASP A 56 18.56 -7.36 0.52
N GLY A 57 18.01 -7.94 -0.55
CA GLY A 57 18.74 -8.86 -1.42
C GLY A 57 18.76 -10.30 -0.92
N VAL A 58 18.08 -10.59 0.20
CA VAL A 58 18.04 -11.91 0.82
C VAL A 58 16.67 -12.56 0.57
N GLY A 59 16.67 -13.79 0.07
CA GLY A 59 15.45 -14.52 -0.27
C GLY A 59 14.96 -14.25 -1.71
N SER A 60 13.70 -14.57 -1.99
CA SER A 60 13.13 -14.44 -3.33
C SER A 60 12.53 -13.05 -3.56
N VAL A 61 12.99 -12.35 -4.61
CA VAL A 61 12.39 -11.06 -5.01
C VAL A 61 10.90 -11.22 -5.35
N ARG A 62 10.51 -12.37 -5.88
CA ARG A 62 9.11 -12.68 -6.19
C ARG A 62 8.24 -12.62 -4.95
N GLU A 63 8.67 -13.25 -3.85
CA GLU A 63 7.94 -13.25 -2.59
C GLU A 63 7.83 -11.85 -2.02
N TYR A 64 8.91 -11.07 -2.12
CA TYR A 64 8.92 -9.67 -1.70
C TYR A 64 7.89 -8.82 -2.47
N ILE A 65 7.87 -8.89 -3.81
CA ILE A 65 6.92 -8.14 -4.64
C ILE A 65 5.46 -8.58 -4.36
N LEU A 66 5.23 -9.88 -4.20
CA LEU A 66 3.91 -10.41 -3.80
C LEU A 66 3.49 -9.92 -2.41
N GLY A 67 4.44 -9.75 -1.49
CA GLY A 67 4.22 -9.13 -0.18
C GLY A 67 3.73 -7.69 -0.29
N LEU A 68 4.35 -6.87 -1.16
CA LEU A 68 3.90 -5.51 -1.44
C LEU A 68 2.49 -5.48 -2.05
N ALA A 69 2.20 -6.39 -2.99
CA ALA A 69 0.87 -6.53 -3.58
C ALA A 69 -0.20 -6.94 -2.54
N CYS A 70 0.17 -7.78 -1.57
CA CYS A 70 -0.70 -8.13 -0.45
C CYS A 70 -1.04 -6.91 0.42
N ILE A 71 -0.05 -6.04 0.71
CA ILE A 71 -0.27 -4.78 1.44
C ILE A 71 -1.19 -3.85 0.65
N ALA A 72 -0.97 -3.70 -0.65
CA ALA A 72 -1.83 -2.90 -1.53
C ALA A 72 -3.29 -3.42 -1.53
N ASN A 73 -3.49 -4.73 -1.56
CA ASN A 73 -4.83 -5.34 -1.45
C ASN A 73 -5.48 -5.07 -0.09
N LYS A 74 -4.73 -5.13 1.01
CA LYS A 74 -5.25 -4.75 2.34
C LYS A 74 -5.67 -3.29 2.40
N LEU A 75 -4.89 -2.39 1.80
CA LEU A 75 -5.25 -0.97 1.68
C LEU A 75 -6.52 -0.76 0.85
N LYS A 76 -6.68 -1.52 -0.25
CA LYS A 76 -7.91 -1.51 -1.07
C LYS A 76 -9.15 -1.90 -0.28
N VAL A 77 -9.05 -2.93 0.58
CA VAL A 77 -10.16 -3.32 1.50
C VAL A 77 -10.50 -2.20 2.48
N LEU A 78 -9.50 -1.43 2.93
CA LEU A 78 -9.67 -0.24 3.78
C LEU A 78 -10.07 1.03 2.99
N LYS A 79 -10.59 0.88 1.77
CA LYS A 79 -11.02 1.97 0.87
C LYS A 79 -9.90 2.93 0.45
N VAL A 80 -8.64 2.49 0.49
CA VAL A 80 -7.48 3.20 -0.05
C VAL A 80 -6.91 2.39 -1.21
N PRO A 81 -7.51 2.46 -2.41
CA PRO A 81 -7.02 1.71 -3.56
C PRO A 81 -5.63 2.23 -3.96
N ILE A 82 -4.70 1.30 -4.20
CA ILE A 82 -3.38 1.59 -4.73
C ILE A 82 -3.37 1.19 -6.20
N ASP A 83 -2.92 2.11 -7.05
CA ASP A 83 -2.78 1.86 -8.48
C ASP A 83 -1.64 0.86 -8.75
N GLU A 84 -1.81 0.01 -9.76
CA GLU A 84 -0.80 -0.99 -10.11
C GLU A 84 0.52 -0.34 -10.54
N THR A 85 0.44 0.78 -11.27
CA THR A 85 1.61 1.56 -11.69
C THR A 85 2.39 2.08 -10.48
N PHE A 86 1.67 2.58 -9.47
CA PHE A 86 2.28 3.07 -8.24
C PHE A 86 2.99 1.94 -7.47
N LEU A 87 2.36 0.76 -7.41
CA LEU A 87 2.96 -0.41 -6.78
C LEU A 87 4.25 -0.84 -7.48
N VAL A 88 4.27 -0.83 -8.82
CA VAL A 88 5.46 -1.15 -9.61
C VAL A 88 6.57 -0.13 -9.36
N HIS A 89 6.26 1.17 -9.32
CA HIS A 89 7.24 2.20 -8.98
C HIS A 89 7.84 2.01 -7.57
N ILE A 90 7.03 1.70 -6.56
CA ILE A 90 7.52 1.39 -5.22
C ILE A 90 8.43 0.16 -5.25
N ALA A 91 7.98 -0.91 -5.90
CA ALA A 91 8.73 -2.16 -5.96
C ALA A 91 10.11 -1.93 -6.61
N VAL A 92 10.19 -1.24 -7.76
CA VAL A 92 11.45 -0.92 -8.42
C VAL A 92 12.36 -0.05 -7.55
N ASN A 93 11.82 1.00 -6.91
CA ASN A 93 12.59 1.89 -6.03
C ASN A 93 13.09 1.20 -4.75
N SER A 94 12.44 0.12 -4.34
CA SER A 94 12.79 -0.63 -3.15
C SER A 94 13.85 -1.72 -3.40
N LEU A 95 14.21 -1.98 -4.66
CA LEU A 95 15.22 -2.96 -5.00
C LEU A 95 16.64 -2.48 -4.62
N PRO A 96 17.52 -3.40 -4.20
CA PRO A 96 18.89 -3.05 -3.83
C PRO A 96 19.75 -2.76 -5.06
N SER A 97 20.93 -2.18 -4.83
CA SER A 97 21.86 -1.79 -5.90
C SER A 97 22.32 -2.93 -6.80
N SER A 98 22.22 -4.19 -6.36
CA SER A 98 22.47 -5.37 -7.20
C SER A 98 21.54 -5.43 -8.42
N TYR A 99 20.34 -4.86 -8.34
CA TYR A 99 19.38 -4.75 -9.44
C TYR A 99 19.53 -3.44 -10.25
N GLY A 100 20.65 -2.72 -10.10
CA GLY A 100 20.85 -1.42 -10.74
C GLY A 100 20.70 -1.41 -12.28
N GLN A 101 20.97 -2.53 -12.96
CA GLN A 101 20.72 -2.65 -14.40
C GLN A 101 19.22 -2.68 -14.72
N LEU A 102 18.43 -3.42 -13.93
CA LEU A 102 16.97 -3.49 -14.07
C LEU A 102 16.33 -2.12 -13.85
N VAL A 103 16.72 -1.41 -12.79
CA VAL A 103 16.21 -0.06 -12.47
C VAL A 103 16.50 0.91 -13.61
N ARG A 104 17.69 0.81 -14.24
CA ARG A 104 18.07 1.63 -15.39
C ARG A 104 17.21 1.32 -16.61
N VAL A 105 16.98 0.04 -16.92
CA VAL A 105 16.11 -0.39 -18.03
C VAL A 105 14.70 0.14 -17.83
N TYR A 106 14.14 -0.02 -16.62
CA TYR A 106 12.83 0.48 -16.27
C TYR A 106 12.71 2.01 -16.46
N SER A 107 13.75 2.76 -16.09
CA SER A 107 13.77 4.22 -16.21
C SER A 107 13.91 4.73 -17.65
N ILE A 108 14.44 3.90 -18.56
CA ILE A 108 14.62 4.25 -19.99
C ILE A 108 13.40 3.80 -20.81
N MET A 109 12.74 2.70 -20.40
CA MET A 109 11.52 2.23 -21.04
C MET A 109 10.36 3.20 -20.78
N LYS A 110 9.63 3.55 -21.85
CA LYS A 110 8.40 4.35 -21.75
C LYS A 110 7.16 3.50 -21.44
N GLU A 111 7.28 2.18 -21.49
CA GLU A 111 6.17 1.26 -21.26
C GLU A 111 5.93 1.06 -19.76
N MET A 112 4.66 1.10 -19.36
CA MET A 112 4.26 0.76 -18.00
C MET A 112 4.33 -0.75 -17.82
N TRP A 113 5.06 -1.20 -16.82
CA TRP A 113 5.11 -2.63 -16.47
C TRP A 113 3.96 -2.99 -15.54
N THR A 114 3.45 -4.20 -15.71
CA THR A 114 2.58 -4.87 -14.75
C THR A 114 3.41 -5.49 -13.62
N VAL A 115 2.76 -5.82 -12.51
CA VAL A 115 3.42 -6.52 -11.39
C VAL A 115 4.01 -7.86 -11.84
N ASN A 116 3.34 -8.55 -12.76
CA ASN A 116 3.79 -9.85 -13.27
C ASN A 116 5.05 -9.72 -14.15
N GLU A 117 5.10 -8.70 -15.01
CA GLU A 117 6.29 -8.41 -15.82
C GLU A 117 7.48 -8.04 -14.93
N LEU A 118 7.25 -7.20 -13.92
CA LEU A 118 8.28 -6.87 -12.94
C LEU A 118 8.83 -8.12 -12.24
N ILE A 119 7.95 -9.03 -11.79
CA ILE A 119 8.35 -10.30 -11.18
C ILE A 119 9.20 -11.12 -12.16
N TYR A 120 8.77 -11.24 -13.41
CA TYR A 120 9.48 -12.01 -14.43
C TYR A 120 10.91 -11.48 -14.64
N VAL A 121 11.06 -10.17 -14.85
CA VAL A 121 12.38 -9.56 -15.06
C VAL A 121 13.25 -9.68 -13.80
N CYS A 122 12.68 -9.50 -12.61
CA CYS A 122 13.41 -9.65 -11.35
C CYS A 122 13.94 -11.07 -11.14
N VAL A 123 13.14 -12.09 -11.46
CA VAL A 123 13.55 -13.50 -11.33
C VAL A 123 14.66 -13.83 -12.32
N LEU A 124 14.60 -13.31 -13.55
CA LEU A 124 15.67 -13.49 -14.53
C LEU A 124 16.99 -12.86 -14.06
N GLU A 125 16.94 -11.63 -13.53
CA GLU A 125 18.11 -10.97 -12.95
C GLU A 125 18.67 -11.73 -11.73
N GLU A 126 17.81 -12.28 -10.86
CA GLU A 126 18.25 -13.10 -9.74
C GLU A 126 19.02 -14.35 -10.20
N GLN A 127 18.56 -15.02 -11.26
CA GLN A 127 19.25 -16.19 -11.84
C GLN A 127 20.60 -15.80 -12.46
N ARG A 128 20.65 -14.68 -13.18
CA ARG A 128 21.90 -14.14 -13.73
C ARG A 128 22.92 -13.86 -12.63
N GLN A 129 22.50 -13.22 -11.54
CA GLN A 129 23.38 -12.95 -10.39
C GLN A 129 23.91 -14.23 -9.73
N LYS A 130 23.09 -15.28 -9.62
CA LYS A 130 23.52 -16.61 -9.11
C LYS A 130 24.58 -17.23 -10.02
N ASN A 131 24.38 -17.17 -11.33
CA ASN A 131 25.32 -17.71 -12.32
C ASN A 131 26.66 -16.97 -12.35
N ASP A 132 26.66 -15.64 -12.20
CA ASP A 132 27.89 -14.84 -12.16
C ASP A 132 28.70 -15.07 -10.87
N LYS A 133 28.03 -15.34 -9.74
CA LYS A 133 28.71 -15.74 -8.49
C LYS A 133 29.34 -17.13 -8.60
N GLY A 134 28.68 -18.08 -9.27
CA GLY A 134 29.20 -19.43 -9.50
C GLY A 134 30.39 -19.50 -10.46
N LYS A 135 30.58 -18.50 -11.34
CA LYS A 135 31.74 -18.41 -12.25
C LYS A 135 32.97 -17.74 -11.64
N ARG A 136 32.83 -17.11 -10.48
CA ARG A 136 33.92 -16.40 -9.77
C ARG A 136 34.45 -17.17 -8.54
N ALA A 137 33.88 -18.34 -8.26
CA ALA A 137 34.37 -19.30 -7.28
C ALA A 137 35.22 -20.36 -7.99
#